data_AF-D0W6I3-F1
#
_entry.id   AF-D0W6I3-F1
#
_cell.length_a   1.000
_cell.length_b   1.000
_cell.length_c   1.000
_cell.angle_alpha   90.00
_cell.angle_beta   90.00
_cell.angle_gamma   90.00
#
_symmetry.space_group_name_H-M   'P 1'
#
loop_
_entity.id
_entity.type
_entity.pdbx_description
1 polymer ?
#
loop_
_entity_poly.entity_id
_entity_poly.type
_entity_poly.pdbx_seq_one_letter_code
_entity_poly.pdbx_strand_id
1 'polypeptide(L)' 'MEKFWFVLKRAKKVSPPPSNEWQIDHVQAKSKGGSNSYKNAQVLSRRENIKKSNK' A
#
# COMPACT_ATOMS: atom_id res chain seq x y z
N MET A 1 5.07 -23.63 -26.16
CA MET A 1 5.11 -23.26 -24.73
C MET A 1 6.01 -22.05 -24.42
N GLU A 2 6.42 -21.24 -25.41
CA GLU A 2 7.23 -20.02 -25.16
C GLU A 2 6.43 -18.71 -25.25
N LYS A 3 5.25 -18.72 -25.88
CA LYS A 3 4.39 -17.53 -26.03
C LYS A 3 3.64 -17.12 -24.74
N PHE A 4 3.52 -18.02 -23.77
CA PHE A 4 2.78 -17.75 -22.53
C PHE A 4 3.58 -16.88 -21.54
N TRP A 5 4.91 -16.96 -21.59
CA TRP A 5 5.80 -16.18 -20.71
C TRP A 5 6.00 -14.72 -21.17
N PHE A 6 5.73 -14.41 -22.43
CA PHE A 6 5.91 -13.05 -22.95
C PHE A 6 4.81 -12.08 -22.48
N VAL A 7 3.62 -12.59 -22.17
CA VAL A 7 2.47 -11.78 -21.73
C VAL A 7 2.63 -11.24 -20.31
N LEU A 8 3.42 -11.90 -19.45
CA LEU A 8 3.66 -11.46 -18.07
C LEU A 8 4.73 -10.35 -17.94
N LYS A 9 5.48 -10.06 -19.02
CA LYS A 9 6.62 -9.10 -19.00
C LYS A 9 6.24 -7.63 -19.22
N ARG A 10 4.96 -7.31 -19.37
CA ARG A 10 4.48 -5.91 -19.40
C ARG A 10 3.64 -5.64 -18.17
N ALA A 11 4.29 -5.60 -17.00
CA ALA A 11 3.74 -4.81 -15.90
C ALA A 11 3.49 -3.41 -16.49
N LYS A 12 2.21 -3.02 -16.63
CA LYS A 12 1.84 -1.65 -17.02
C LYS A 12 2.73 -0.74 -16.20
N LYS A 13 3.48 0.14 -16.85
CA LYS A 13 4.35 1.11 -16.18
C LYS A 13 3.42 2.05 -15.41
N VAL A 14 3.04 1.66 -14.20
CA VAL A 14 2.23 2.48 -13.30
C VAL A 14 3.14 3.63 -12.93
N SER A 15 2.83 4.82 -13.41
CA SER A 15 3.53 6.02 -12.97
C SER A 15 3.48 6.04 -11.44
N PRO A 16 4.60 6.31 -10.75
CA PRO A 16 4.58 6.45 -9.31
C PRO A 16 3.50 7.48 -8.97
N PRO A 17 2.61 7.17 -8.02
CA PRO A 17 1.56 8.10 -7.65
C PRO A 17 2.16 9.37 -7.07
N PRO A 18 1.39 10.47 -7.09
CA PRO A 18 1.94 11.78 -6.81
C PRO A 18 2.42 11.86 -5.35
N SER A 19 3.46 12.65 -5.12
CA SER A 19 4.10 12.77 -3.80
C SER A 19 3.20 13.41 -2.74
N ASN A 20 2.10 14.06 -3.14
CA ASN A 20 1.10 14.65 -2.28
C ASN A 20 -0.10 13.72 -1.99
N GLU A 21 0.01 12.42 -2.26
CA GLU A 21 -0.98 11.40 -1.88
C GLU A 21 -0.97 11.17 -0.36
N TRP A 22 -2.15 11.26 0.25
CA TRP A 22 -2.41 10.87 1.63
C TRP A 22 -3.23 9.58 1.67
N GLN A 23 -2.92 8.72 2.63
CA GLN A 23 -3.53 7.41 2.83
C GLN A 23 -4.10 7.30 4.24
N ILE A 24 -5.25 6.66 4.37
CA ILE A 24 -5.81 6.29 5.67
C ILE A 24 -5.25 4.91 6.02
N ASP A 25 -4.51 4.83 7.11
CA ASP A 25 -3.88 3.61 7.62
C ASP A 25 -4.36 3.31 9.05
N HIS A 26 -4.13 2.08 9.51
CA HIS A 26 -4.39 1.71 10.90
C HIS A 26 -3.23 2.14 11.82
N VAL A 27 -3.51 2.78 12.96
CA VAL A 27 -2.49 3.10 13.99
C VAL A 27 -1.83 1.81 14.49
N GLN A 28 -2.62 0.86 14.97
CA GLN A 28 -2.21 -0.53 15.17
C GLN A 28 -2.56 -1.35 13.93
N ALA A 29 -1.56 -1.97 13.30
CA ALA A 29 -1.77 -2.77 12.10
C ALA A 29 -2.83 -3.87 12.31
N LYS A 30 -3.68 -4.07 11.30
CA LYS A 30 -4.71 -5.13 11.30
C LYS A 30 -4.14 -6.53 11.52
N SER A 31 -2.95 -6.79 10.95
CA SER A 31 -2.23 -8.07 11.15
C SER A 31 -1.75 -8.31 12.58
N LYS A 32 -1.78 -7.28 13.44
CA LYS A 32 -1.47 -7.35 14.87
C LYS A 32 -2.72 -7.15 15.75
N GLY A 33 -3.91 -7.40 15.22
CA GLY A 33 -5.17 -7.29 15.96
C GLY A 33 -5.73 -5.87 16.07
N GLY A 34 -5.21 -4.90 15.31
CA GLY A 34 -5.80 -3.57 15.23
C GLY A 34 -7.24 -3.59 14.72
N SER A 35 -8.11 -2.80 15.35
CA SER A 35 -9.53 -2.72 15.00
C SER A 35 -9.78 -1.93 13.70
N ASN A 36 -10.89 -2.17 13.02
CA ASN A 36 -11.38 -1.33 11.92
C ASN A 36 -12.16 -0.09 12.41
N SER A 37 -11.94 0.34 13.65
CA SER A 37 -12.60 1.54 14.21
C SER A 37 -11.96 2.82 13.69
N TYR A 38 -12.75 3.89 13.55
CA TYR A 38 -12.22 5.24 13.30
C TYR A 38 -11.18 5.68 14.35
N LYS A 39 -11.27 5.17 15.59
CA LYS A 39 -10.28 5.43 16.65
C LYS A 39 -8.91 4.83 16.36
N ASN A 40 -8.83 3.84 15.46
CA ASN A 40 -7.59 3.21 15.04
C ASN A 40 -7.15 3.71 13.65
N ALA A 41 -7.73 4.79 13.11
CA ALA A 41 -7.34 5.35 11.83
C ALA A 41 -6.33 6.50 12.01
N GLN A 42 -5.38 6.61 11.08
CA GLN A 42 -4.45 7.73 10.95
C GLN A 42 -4.27 8.11 9.49
N VAL A 43 -3.89 9.37 9.24
CA VAL A 43 -3.59 9.87 7.90
C VAL A 43 -2.08 9.95 7.74
N LEU A 44 -1.53 9.25 6.76
CA LEU A 44 -0.09 9.22 6.47
C LEU A 44 0.15 9.52 4.99
N SER A 45 1.29 10.14 4.67
CA SER A 45 1.75 10.10 3.28
C SER A 45 2.04 8.67 2.85
N ARG A 46 2.01 8.39 1.55
CA ARG A 46 2.38 7.08 1.02
C ARG A 46 3.75 6.59 1.51
N ARG A 47 4.75 7.50 1.56
CA ARG A 47 6.12 7.18 2.00
C ARG A 47 6.15 6.74 3.47
N GLU A 48 5.39 7.43 4.31
CA GLU A 48 5.28 7.10 5.74
C GLU A 48 4.54 5.78 5.94
N ASN A 49 3.45 5.55 5.22
CA ASN A 49 2.70 4.29 5.31
C ASN A 49 3.57 3.08 4.92
N ILE A 50 4.31 3.17 3.81
CA ILE A 50 5.27 2.12 3.39
C ILE A 50 6.35 1.90 4.47
N LYS A 51 6.89 2.98 5.03
CA LYS A 51 7.91 2.90 6.09
C LYS A 51 7.35 2.29 7.38
N LYS A 52 6.09 2.55 7.71
CA LYS A 52 5.40 1.98 8.87
C LYS A 52 5.18 0.48 8.70
N SER A 53 4.74 0.02 7.52
CA SER A 53 4.44 -1.39 7.27
C SER A 53 3.42 -1.92 8.31
N ASN A 54 3.65 -3.10 8.88
CA ASN A 54 2.80 -3.67 9.94
C ASN A 54 3.20 -3.23 11.35
N LYS A 55 4.06 -2.20 11.49
CA LYS A 55 4.49 -1.75 12.82
C LYS A 55 3.30 -1.23 13.61
#